data_AF-A0A4Q4JE64-F1
#
_entry.id   AF-A0A4Q4JE64-F1
#
_cell.length_a   1.000
_cell.length_b   1.000
_cell.length_c   1.000
_cell.angle_alpha   90.00
_cell.angle_beta   90.00
_cell.angle_gamma   90.00
#
_symmetry.space_group_name_H-M   'P 1'
#
loop_
_entity.id
_entity.type
_entity.pdbx_description
1 polymer ?
#
loop_
_entity_poly.entity_id
_entity_poly.type
_entity_poly.pdbx_seq_one_letter_code
_entity_poly.pdbx_strand_id
1 'polypeptide(L)'
;MVALADSLFDIAGPAQELTAELTREWSNQLINQIRAVDPNYRFDSLGFPQTLHGQVNQLNTLRFDQAVAFLRTGNEVRPLQVETLRFVQERVDQAYAEGIKLLRAGRLNIRLSEQEALGNFIDRRVRSDLRRRYHQYGIDAAGKGPVRVNRRENDSSGSELSFRLPDIRVGNIAYDVTLTQKTLRTPQVRGFFDADFRPTHVVIIRLRQIGAESSYIITRPEAKR
;
A
#
# COMPACT_ATOMS: atom_id res chain seq x y z
N MET A 1 2.61 1.68 -21.64
CA MET A 1 2.54 0.94 -20.36
C MET A 1 1.08 0.56 -20.18
N VAL A 2 0.69 -0.68 -20.48
CA VAL A 2 -0.71 -1.05 -20.66
C VAL A 2 -1.37 -1.22 -19.29
N ALA A 3 -2.39 -0.41 -19.03
CA ALA A 3 -3.32 -0.54 -17.92
C ALA A 3 -4.22 -1.77 -18.16
N LEU A 4 -3.69 -2.97 -17.91
CA LEU A 4 -4.46 -4.22 -18.04
C LEU A 4 -5.27 -4.54 -16.77
N ALA A 5 -5.09 -3.79 -15.68
CA ALA A 5 -5.74 -4.10 -14.42
C ALA A 5 -7.24 -3.75 -14.40
N ASP A 6 -7.68 -2.72 -15.13
CA ASP A 6 -9.06 -2.20 -15.01
C ASP A 6 -10.03 -2.71 -16.09
N SER A 7 -9.55 -3.44 -17.11
CA SER A 7 -10.33 -3.83 -18.29
C SER A 7 -10.78 -5.31 -18.31
N LEU A 8 -10.34 -6.14 -17.35
CA LEU A 8 -10.56 -7.59 -17.38
C LEU A 8 -11.82 -8.07 -16.64
N PHE A 9 -12.68 -7.15 -16.18
CA PHE A 9 -13.62 -7.45 -15.10
C PHE A 9 -14.98 -8.06 -15.48
N ASP A 10 -15.32 -8.34 -16.74
CA ASP A 10 -16.69 -8.80 -17.01
C ASP A 10 -16.92 -9.63 -18.30
N ILE A 11 -16.19 -10.74 -18.53
CA ILE A 11 -16.49 -11.64 -19.68
C ILE A 11 -16.20 -13.11 -19.35
N ALA A 12 -17.20 -13.99 -19.56
CA ALA A 12 -17.11 -15.44 -19.35
C ALA A 12 -16.62 -16.22 -20.60
N GLY A 13 -15.96 -17.36 -20.37
CA GLY A 13 -15.61 -18.37 -21.37
C GLY A 13 -14.20 -18.19 -21.98
N PRO A 14 -14.05 -17.93 -23.29
CA PRO A 14 -12.74 -17.81 -23.94
C PRO A 14 -11.84 -16.71 -23.34
N ALA A 15 -12.45 -15.63 -22.86
CA ALA A 15 -11.74 -14.55 -22.19
C ALA A 15 -11.13 -15.01 -20.85
N GLN A 16 -11.76 -15.94 -20.13
CA GLN A 16 -11.25 -16.45 -18.87
C GLN A 16 -10.07 -17.41 -19.08
N GLU A 17 -10.12 -18.27 -20.09
CA GLU A 17 -9.00 -19.13 -20.45
C GLU A 17 -7.78 -18.31 -20.88
N LEU A 18 -7.99 -17.32 -21.77
CA LEU A 18 -6.94 -16.37 -22.17
C LEU A 18 -6.41 -15.58 -20.96
N THR A 19 -7.28 -15.15 -20.04
CA THR A 19 -6.87 -14.47 -18.81
C THR A 19 -6.07 -15.38 -17.89
N ALA A 20 -6.45 -16.65 -17.78
CA ALA A 20 -5.75 -17.65 -16.97
C ALA A 20 -4.36 -17.97 -17.54
N GLU A 21 -4.25 -18.11 -18.86
CA GLU A 21 -2.98 -18.33 -19.55
C GLU A 21 -2.05 -17.12 -19.38
N LEU A 22 -2.52 -15.90 -19.67
CA LEU A 22 -1.76 -14.67 -19.46
C LEU A 22 -1.31 -14.50 -18.00
N THR A 23 -2.20 -14.80 -17.06
CA THR A 23 -1.87 -14.72 -15.62
C THR A 23 -0.85 -15.77 -15.20
N ARG A 24 -0.90 -16.96 -15.80
CA ARG A 24 0.10 -18.02 -15.58
C ARG A 24 1.46 -17.61 -16.14
N GLU A 25 1.51 -17.08 -17.35
CA GLU A 25 2.74 -16.57 -17.95
C GLU A 25 3.36 -15.47 -17.10
N TRP A 26 2.57 -14.49 -16.65
CA TRP A 26 3.05 -13.45 -15.75
C TRP A 26 3.53 -13.99 -14.40
N SER A 27 2.85 -14.99 -13.85
CA SER A 27 3.31 -15.66 -12.63
C SER A 27 4.71 -16.28 -12.84
N ASN A 28 4.89 -17.00 -13.95
CA ASN A 28 6.17 -17.62 -14.29
C ASN A 28 7.27 -16.58 -14.52
N GLN A 29 6.95 -15.48 -15.21
CA GLN A 29 7.88 -14.36 -15.41
C GLN A 29 8.30 -13.73 -14.07
N LEU A 30 7.36 -13.48 -13.16
CA LEU A 30 7.68 -12.97 -11.82
C LEU A 30 8.57 -13.95 -11.05
N ILE A 31 8.25 -15.25 -11.04
CA ILE A 31 9.09 -16.27 -10.39
C ILE A 31 10.52 -16.24 -10.94
N ASN A 32 10.69 -16.14 -12.26
CA ASN A 32 12.01 -16.08 -12.88
C ASN A 32 12.74 -14.78 -12.53
N GLN A 33 12.05 -13.64 -12.50
CA GLN A 33 12.63 -12.36 -12.07
C GLN A 33 13.05 -12.38 -10.60
N ILE A 34 12.26 -13.03 -9.73
CA ILE A 34 12.63 -13.21 -8.32
C ILE A 34 13.88 -14.06 -8.24
N ARG A 35 13.93 -15.20 -8.94
CA ARG A 35 15.10 -16.11 -8.95
C ARG A 35 16.38 -15.47 -9.51
N ALA A 36 16.24 -14.51 -10.42
CA ALA A 36 17.39 -13.76 -10.92
C ALA A 36 18.04 -12.89 -9.83
N VAL A 37 17.27 -12.48 -8.82
CA VAL A 37 17.72 -11.63 -7.70
C VAL A 37 18.04 -12.47 -6.46
N ASP A 38 17.21 -13.48 -6.17
CA ASP A 38 17.36 -14.47 -5.09
C ASP A 38 17.34 -15.89 -5.68
N PRO A 39 18.52 -16.45 -6.03
CA PRO A 39 18.60 -17.78 -6.65
C PRO A 39 18.04 -18.92 -5.78
N ASN A 40 17.92 -18.72 -4.46
CA ASN A 40 17.39 -19.71 -3.54
C ASN A 40 15.86 -19.63 -3.40
N TYR A 41 15.21 -18.67 -4.07
CA TYR A 41 13.77 -18.48 -3.99
C TYR A 41 12.98 -19.70 -4.49
N ARG A 42 12.09 -20.18 -3.63
CA ARG A 42 11.13 -21.24 -3.92
C ARG A 42 9.72 -20.70 -3.74
N PHE A 43 8.91 -20.85 -4.79
CA PHE A 43 7.50 -20.53 -4.72
C PHE A 43 6.73 -21.78 -4.32
N ASP A 44 6.25 -21.82 -3.08
CA ASP A 44 5.43 -22.91 -2.58
C ASP A 44 4.00 -22.76 -3.13
N SER A 45 3.61 -23.66 -4.02
CA SER A 45 2.31 -23.65 -4.69
C SER A 45 1.68 -25.03 -4.71
N LEU A 46 0.37 -25.09 -4.51
CA LEU A 46 -0.45 -26.30 -4.71
C LEU A 46 -0.86 -26.50 -6.18
N GLY A 47 -0.28 -25.71 -7.09
CA GLY A 47 -0.68 -25.63 -8.49
C GLY A 47 -1.29 -24.28 -8.84
N PHE A 48 -1.44 -24.02 -10.14
CA PHE A 48 -2.00 -22.76 -10.62
C PHE A 48 -3.50 -22.65 -10.25
N PRO A 49 -3.93 -21.54 -9.62
CA PRO A 49 -5.32 -21.37 -9.19
C PRO A 49 -6.31 -21.41 -10.36
N GLN A 50 -7.45 -22.08 -10.14
CA GLN A 50 -8.51 -22.22 -11.15
C GLN A 50 -9.50 -21.05 -11.14
N THR A 51 -9.56 -20.28 -10.04
CA THR A 51 -10.43 -19.11 -9.92
C THR A 51 -9.67 -17.83 -10.20
N LEU A 52 -10.31 -16.86 -10.85
CA LEU A 52 -9.73 -15.54 -11.09
C LEU A 52 -9.24 -14.88 -9.78
N HIS A 53 -10.01 -15.00 -8.71
CA HIS A 53 -9.62 -14.48 -7.40
C HIS A 53 -8.33 -15.14 -6.88
N GLY A 54 -8.20 -16.46 -7.01
CA GLY A 54 -6.97 -17.17 -6.64
C GLY A 54 -5.78 -16.75 -7.51
N GLN A 55 -6.00 -16.57 -8.82
CA GLN A 55 -4.98 -16.14 -9.77
C GLN A 55 -4.43 -14.74 -9.44
N VAL A 56 -5.33 -13.78 -9.16
CA VAL A 56 -4.95 -12.44 -8.72
C VAL A 56 -4.21 -12.47 -7.38
N ASN A 57 -4.66 -13.28 -6.43
CA ASN A 57 -3.97 -13.44 -5.14
C ASN A 57 -2.56 -14.01 -5.29
N GLN A 58 -2.37 -14.97 -6.19
CA GLN A 58 -1.05 -15.49 -6.53
C GLN A 58 -0.15 -14.39 -7.13
N LEU A 59 -0.65 -13.63 -8.11
CA LEU A 59 0.12 -12.52 -8.69
C LEU A 59 0.51 -11.47 -7.65
N ASN A 60 -0.41 -11.08 -6.77
CA ASN A 60 -0.14 -10.12 -5.70
C ASN A 60 0.87 -10.66 -4.68
N THR A 61 0.86 -11.98 -4.44
CA THR A 61 1.88 -12.65 -3.61
C THR A 61 3.25 -12.55 -4.28
N LEU A 62 3.36 -13.01 -5.54
CA LEU A 62 4.61 -12.99 -6.30
C LEU A 62 5.19 -11.59 -6.47
N ARG A 63 4.36 -10.56 -6.71
CA ARG A 63 4.81 -9.17 -6.78
C ARG A 63 5.42 -8.70 -5.45
N PHE A 64 4.80 -9.07 -4.34
CA PHE A 64 5.32 -8.74 -3.02
C PHE A 64 6.59 -9.53 -2.70
N ASP A 65 6.65 -10.81 -3.06
CA ASP A 65 7.85 -11.65 -2.93
C ASP A 65 9.03 -11.02 -3.69
N GLN A 66 8.79 -10.56 -4.92
CA GLN A 66 9.75 -9.81 -5.72
C GLN A 66 10.20 -8.54 -5.02
N ALA A 67 9.27 -7.73 -4.53
CA ALA A 67 9.62 -6.50 -3.83
C ALA A 67 10.50 -6.75 -2.60
N VAL A 68 10.24 -7.84 -1.88
CA VAL A 68 11.04 -8.26 -0.72
C VAL A 68 12.41 -8.77 -1.15
N ALA A 69 12.51 -9.53 -2.24
CA ALA A 69 13.79 -9.98 -2.78
C ALA A 69 14.70 -8.80 -3.15
N PHE A 70 14.17 -7.79 -3.85
CA PHE A 70 14.89 -6.55 -4.17
C PHE A 70 15.31 -5.76 -2.92
N LEU A 71 14.43 -5.68 -1.92
CA LEU A 71 14.76 -5.03 -0.66
C LEU A 71 15.94 -5.73 0.04
N ARG A 72 15.90 -7.06 0.13
CA ARG A 72 16.89 -7.86 0.89
C ARG A 72 18.26 -7.93 0.23
N THR A 73 18.30 -8.01 -1.10
CA THR A 73 19.54 -8.26 -1.85
C THR A 73 20.21 -6.98 -2.33
N GLY A 74 19.44 -5.95 -2.66
CA GLY A 74 19.93 -4.72 -3.26
C GLY A 74 19.61 -3.44 -2.48
N ASN A 75 18.95 -3.54 -1.32
CA ASN A 75 18.37 -2.39 -0.60
C ASN A 75 17.46 -1.51 -1.48
N GLU A 76 16.87 -2.09 -2.53
CA GLU A 76 16.04 -1.38 -3.50
C GLU A 76 14.60 -1.34 -3.01
N VAL A 77 14.16 -0.15 -2.56
CA VAL A 77 12.86 0.04 -1.91
C VAL A 77 11.71 0.33 -2.88
N ARG A 78 11.99 0.74 -4.12
CA ARG A 78 10.94 1.19 -5.07
C ARG A 78 9.90 0.11 -5.39
N PRO A 79 10.26 -1.17 -5.60
CA PRO A 79 9.25 -2.22 -5.76
C PRO A 79 8.33 -2.32 -4.54
N LEU A 80 8.88 -2.21 -3.33
CA LEU A 80 8.08 -2.27 -2.10
C LEU A 80 7.17 -1.04 -1.94
N GLN A 81 7.60 0.13 -2.41
CA GLN A 81 6.77 1.34 -2.42
C GLN A 81 5.51 1.14 -3.27
N VAL A 82 5.64 0.50 -4.45
CA VAL A 82 4.51 0.21 -5.34
C VAL A 82 3.58 -0.83 -4.73
N GLU A 83 4.13 -1.94 -4.21
CA GLU A 83 3.30 -3.00 -3.65
C GLU A 83 2.65 -2.60 -2.32
N THR A 84 3.27 -1.68 -1.57
CA THR A 84 2.63 -1.06 -0.40
C THR A 84 1.41 -0.24 -0.81
N LEU A 85 1.51 0.60 -1.84
CA LEU A 85 0.36 1.35 -2.35
C LEU A 85 -0.78 0.42 -2.77
N ARG A 86 -0.49 -0.61 -3.57
CA ARG A 86 -1.49 -1.57 -4.05
C ARG A 86 -2.20 -2.28 -2.91
N PHE A 87 -1.42 -2.82 -1.97
CA PHE A 87 -1.96 -3.52 -0.80
C PHE A 87 -2.82 -2.58 0.05
N VAL A 88 -2.33 -1.36 0.32
CA VAL A 88 -3.05 -0.40 1.16
C VAL A 88 -4.35 0.05 0.50
N GLN A 89 -4.33 0.33 -0.81
CA GLN A 89 -5.54 0.68 -1.55
C GLN A 89 -6.60 -0.41 -1.43
N GLU A 90 -6.23 -1.68 -1.65
CA GLU A 90 -7.15 -2.82 -1.51
C GLU A 90 -7.74 -2.91 -0.10
N ARG A 91 -6.89 -2.74 0.94
CA ARG A 91 -7.33 -2.79 2.34
C ARG A 91 -8.20 -1.61 2.73
N VAL A 92 -7.97 -0.42 2.17
CA VAL A 92 -8.85 0.75 2.38
C VAL A 92 -10.25 0.46 1.87
N ASP A 93 -10.38 -0.10 0.67
CA ASP A 93 -11.71 -0.38 0.10
C ASP A 93 -12.45 -1.48 0.88
N GLN A 94 -11.73 -2.55 1.27
CA GLN A 94 -12.28 -3.63 2.09
C GLN A 94 -12.71 -3.11 3.47
N ALA A 95 -11.85 -2.34 4.14
CA ALA A 95 -12.14 -1.77 5.46
C ALA A 95 -13.27 -0.76 5.41
N TYR A 96 -13.42 0.01 4.33
CA TYR A 96 -14.57 0.90 4.15
C TYR A 96 -15.87 0.10 4.03
N ALA A 97 -15.89 -0.93 3.16
CA ALA A 97 -17.08 -1.77 2.98
C ALA A 97 -17.49 -2.49 4.28
N GLU A 98 -16.53 -3.00 5.05
CA GLU A 98 -16.77 -3.58 6.37
C GLU A 98 -17.22 -2.51 7.38
N GLY A 99 -16.56 -1.35 7.40
CA GLY A 99 -16.85 -0.25 8.30
C GLY A 99 -18.26 0.30 8.15
N ILE A 100 -18.76 0.44 6.92
CA ILE A 100 -20.15 0.85 6.66
C ILE A 100 -21.16 -0.17 7.23
N LYS A 101 -20.88 -1.48 7.09
CA LYS A 101 -21.75 -2.52 7.67
C LYS A 101 -21.78 -2.43 9.20
N LEU A 102 -20.62 -2.22 9.83
CA LEU A 102 -20.50 -2.08 11.27
C LEU A 102 -21.16 -0.78 11.78
N LEU A 103 -21.01 0.32 11.04
CA LEU A 103 -21.63 1.60 11.37
C LEU A 103 -23.16 1.48 11.36
N ARG A 104 -23.74 0.93 10.29
CA ARG A 104 -25.18 0.69 10.17
C ARG A 104 -25.73 -0.24 11.25
N ALA A 105 -24.91 -1.18 11.71
CA ALA A 105 -25.26 -2.09 12.80
C ALA A 105 -25.06 -1.49 14.21
N GLY A 106 -24.66 -0.21 14.33
CA GLY A 106 -24.39 0.44 15.61
C GLY A 106 -23.16 -0.12 16.35
N ARG A 107 -22.25 -0.78 15.64
CA ARG A 107 -21.08 -1.49 16.20
C ARG A 107 -19.78 -0.69 16.16
N LEU A 108 -19.78 0.49 15.56
CA LEU A 108 -18.67 1.42 15.65
C LEU A 108 -18.85 2.35 16.86
N ASN A 109 -17.78 2.55 17.62
CA ASN A 109 -17.77 3.49 18.73
C ASN A 109 -17.67 4.93 18.20
N ILE A 110 -18.78 5.66 18.24
CA ILE A 110 -18.85 7.05 17.80
C ILE A 110 -18.52 7.96 18.97
N ARG A 111 -17.45 8.76 18.83
CA ARG A 111 -17.05 9.77 19.83
C ARG A 111 -17.38 11.18 19.38
N LEU A 112 -16.90 11.62 18.21
CA LEU A 112 -17.23 12.95 17.66
C LEU A 112 -18.24 12.85 16.52
N SER A 113 -18.04 11.93 15.57
CA SER A 113 -18.96 11.74 14.45
C SER A 113 -18.86 10.34 13.84
N GLU A 114 -19.88 9.95 13.06
CA GLU A 114 -19.86 8.71 12.28
C GLU A 114 -18.68 8.65 11.30
N GLN A 115 -18.37 9.78 10.66
CA GLN A 115 -17.26 9.88 9.72
C GLN A 115 -15.90 9.70 10.40
N GLU A 116 -15.73 10.27 11.59
CA GLU A 116 -14.54 10.08 12.41
C GLU A 116 -14.43 8.62 12.87
N ALA A 117 -15.53 8.02 13.34
CA ALA A 117 -15.57 6.61 13.75
C ALA A 117 -15.20 5.66 12.60
N LEU A 118 -15.71 5.93 11.40
CA LEU A 118 -15.41 5.18 10.19
C LEU A 118 -13.94 5.35 9.77
N GLY A 119 -13.42 6.58 9.77
CA GLY A 119 -12.00 6.84 9.48
C GLY A 119 -11.08 6.11 10.46
N ASN A 120 -11.35 6.23 11.77
CA ASN A 120 -10.61 5.53 12.82
C ASN A 120 -10.69 4.00 12.71
N PHE A 121 -11.80 3.45 12.19
CA PHE A 121 -11.91 2.03 11.89
C PHE A 121 -10.99 1.61 10.74
N ILE A 122 -11.06 2.33 9.62
CA ILE A 122 -10.26 2.07 8.41
C ILE A 122 -8.77 2.15 8.73
N ASP A 123 -8.33 3.23 9.38
CA ASP A 123 -6.95 3.44 9.80
C ASP A 123 -6.41 2.26 10.62
N ARG A 124 -7.16 1.84 11.65
CA ARG A 124 -6.76 0.73 12.51
C ARG A 124 -6.68 -0.58 11.74
N ARG A 125 -7.64 -0.83 10.85
CA ARG A 125 -7.69 -2.07 10.07
C ARG A 125 -6.52 -2.15 9.09
N VAL A 126 -6.32 -1.10 8.30
CA VAL A 126 -5.24 -1.01 7.31
C VAL A 126 -3.87 -1.12 7.98
N ARG A 127 -3.62 -0.39 9.07
CA ARG A 127 -2.34 -0.44 9.81
C ARG A 127 -2.08 -1.85 10.38
N SER A 128 -3.13 -2.54 10.86
CA SER A 128 -3.02 -3.91 11.39
C SER A 128 -2.67 -4.90 10.28
N ASP A 129 -3.40 -4.86 9.17
CA ASP A 129 -3.21 -5.78 8.05
C ASP A 129 -1.85 -5.57 7.36
N LEU A 130 -1.40 -4.32 7.22
CA LEU A 130 -0.09 -4.02 6.66
C LEU A 130 1.05 -4.49 7.56
N ARG A 131 0.96 -4.31 8.88
CA ARG A 131 1.96 -4.86 9.81
C ARG A 131 2.04 -6.38 9.74
N ARG A 132 0.88 -7.05 9.67
CA ARG A 132 0.82 -8.49 9.50
C ARG A 132 1.47 -8.92 8.19
N ARG A 133 1.18 -8.21 7.09
CA ARG A 133 1.79 -8.46 5.79
C ARG A 133 3.31 -8.31 5.87
N TYR A 134 3.83 -7.18 6.34
CA TYR A 134 5.27 -7.00 6.49
C TYR A 134 5.92 -8.05 7.40
N HIS A 135 5.28 -8.42 8.51
CA HIS A 135 5.77 -9.47 9.40
C HIS A 135 5.88 -10.84 8.72
N GLN A 136 4.89 -11.23 7.90
CA GLN A 136 4.95 -12.47 7.11
C GLN A 136 6.17 -12.51 6.17
N TYR A 137 6.66 -11.34 5.75
CA TYR A 137 7.84 -11.19 4.91
C TYR A 137 9.12 -10.85 5.69
N GLY A 138 9.10 -10.94 7.03
CA GLY A 138 10.25 -10.60 7.87
C GLY A 138 10.69 -9.14 7.77
N ILE A 139 9.80 -8.24 7.33
CA ILE A 139 10.06 -6.80 7.32
C ILE A 139 9.69 -6.22 8.69
N ASP A 140 10.68 -5.68 9.41
CA ASP A 140 10.46 -4.97 10.66
C ASP A 140 9.91 -3.56 10.41
N ALA A 141 8.58 -3.43 10.51
CA ALA A 141 7.87 -2.15 10.41
C ALA A 141 7.76 -1.37 11.74
N ALA A 142 8.33 -1.91 12.82
CA ALA A 142 8.31 -1.32 14.16
C ALA A 142 9.62 -0.61 14.52
N GLY A 143 10.75 -1.07 13.99
CA GLY A 143 12.08 -0.55 14.26
C GLY A 143 12.41 0.79 13.60
N LYS A 144 13.72 1.01 13.42
CA LYS A 144 14.31 2.23 12.81
C LYS A 144 14.61 2.08 11.32
N GLY A 145 14.16 0.99 10.70
CA GLY A 145 14.39 0.69 9.29
C GLY A 145 13.67 1.66 8.33
N PRO A 146 13.90 1.49 7.01
CA PRO A 146 13.29 2.33 5.99
C PRO A 146 11.78 2.07 5.83
N VAL A 147 11.25 0.99 6.41
CA VAL A 147 9.83 0.63 6.37
C VAL A 147 9.24 0.81 7.76
N ARG A 148 8.21 1.65 7.91
CA ARG A 148 7.61 1.96 9.21
C ARG A 148 6.10 2.14 9.08
N VAL A 149 5.32 1.64 10.04
CA VAL A 149 3.85 1.75 10.03
C VAL A 149 3.33 2.39 11.32
N ASN A 150 2.79 3.59 11.19
CA ASN A 150 2.26 4.45 12.25
C ASN A 150 3.29 4.59 13.38
N ARG A 151 4.43 5.19 13.03
CA ARG A 151 5.57 5.46 13.91
C ARG A 151 5.93 6.93 13.86
N ARG A 152 6.49 7.43 14.97
CA ARG A 152 7.01 8.79 15.05
C ARG A 152 8.24 8.92 14.15
N GLU A 153 8.17 9.91 13.27
CA GLU A 153 9.28 10.42 12.47
C GLU A 153 9.72 11.74 13.10
N ASN A 154 11.00 11.87 13.42
CA ASN A 154 11.51 13.11 13.99
C ASN A 154 11.44 14.24 12.96
N ASP A 155 11.26 15.46 13.46
CA ASP A 155 11.34 16.69 12.69
C ASP A 155 12.22 17.66 13.48
N SER A 156 13.43 17.83 12.97
CA SER A 156 14.47 18.72 13.48
C SER A 156 14.60 20.02 12.69
N SER A 157 13.58 20.38 11.89
CA SER A 157 13.60 21.59 11.07
C SER A 157 13.42 22.90 11.87
N GLY A 158 12.83 22.80 13.06
CA GLY A 158 12.62 23.92 13.98
C GLY A 158 13.70 24.01 15.07
N SER A 159 13.55 24.99 15.97
CA SER A 159 14.42 25.16 17.14
C SER A 159 14.24 24.07 18.20
N GLU A 160 13.08 23.42 18.22
CA GLU A 160 12.75 22.32 19.13
C GLU A 160 12.51 21.03 18.34
N LEU A 161 12.94 19.90 18.89
CA LEU A 161 12.67 18.59 18.31
C LEU A 161 11.18 18.29 18.38
N SER A 162 10.55 18.11 17.21
CA SER A 162 9.15 17.69 17.10
C SER A 162 9.04 16.34 16.39
N PHE A 163 7.81 15.88 16.16
CA PHE A 163 7.58 14.64 15.42
C PHE A 163 6.38 14.70 14.49
N ARG A 164 6.43 13.87 13.46
CA ARG A 164 5.39 13.63 12.46
C ARG A 164 4.97 12.17 12.51
N LEU A 165 3.74 11.91 12.11
CA LEU A 165 3.12 10.59 12.16
C LEU A 165 2.48 10.28 10.81
N PRO A 166 3.28 9.94 9.78
CA PRO A 166 2.71 9.35 8.58
C PRO A 166 2.12 7.97 8.93
N ASP A 167 1.06 7.57 8.22
CA ASP A 167 0.50 6.23 8.41
C ASP A 167 1.52 5.17 8.07
N ILE A 168 2.26 5.40 6.99
CA ILE A 168 3.25 4.47 6.46
C ILE A 168 4.41 5.28 5.90
N ARG A 169 5.62 4.77 6.13
CA ARG A 169 6.85 5.21 5.48
C ARG A 169 7.48 4.01 4.78
N VAL A 170 7.87 4.17 3.52
CA VAL A 170 8.70 3.20 2.78
C VAL A 170 9.79 3.96 2.06
N GLY A 171 11.02 3.87 2.59
CA GLY A 171 12.16 4.67 2.14
C GLY A 171 11.90 6.16 2.32
N ASN A 172 11.85 6.88 1.20
CA ASN A 172 11.62 8.31 1.08
C ASN A 172 10.17 8.65 0.65
N ILE A 173 9.22 7.74 0.82
CA ILE A 173 7.80 7.97 0.52
C ILE A 173 7.00 7.88 1.81
N ALA A 174 6.15 8.87 2.04
CA ALA A 174 5.11 8.82 3.06
C ALA A 174 3.78 8.44 2.41
N TYR A 175 2.99 7.60 3.08
CA TYR A 175 1.62 7.33 2.69
C TYR A 175 0.69 7.77 3.80
N ASP A 176 -0.47 8.26 3.39
CA ASP A 176 -1.49 8.78 4.27
C ASP A 176 -2.86 8.36 3.75
N VAL A 177 -3.56 7.58 4.57
CA VAL A 177 -4.89 7.05 4.28
C VAL A 177 -5.90 8.07 4.81
N THR A 178 -6.87 8.43 3.97
CA THR A 178 -7.83 9.44 4.37
C THR A 178 -9.13 9.38 3.59
N LEU A 179 -10.22 9.86 4.20
CA LEU A 179 -11.51 10.04 3.54
C LEU A 179 -11.61 11.39 2.82
N THR A 180 -10.79 12.37 3.22
CA THR A 180 -10.86 13.74 2.72
C THR A 180 -9.72 14.05 1.76
N GLN A 181 -9.93 15.00 0.86
CA GLN A 181 -8.86 15.46 -0.02
C GLN A 181 -7.81 16.23 0.78
N LYS A 182 -6.53 16.02 0.45
CA LYS A 182 -5.39 16.73 1.01
C LYS A 182 -4.60 17.35 -0.14
N THR A 183 -3.92 18.45 0.16
CA THR A 183 -3.09 19.17 -0.81
C THR A 183 -1.79 19.58 -0.14
N LEU A 184 -0.88 20.20 -0.89
CA LEU A 184 0.31 20.85 -0.33
C LEU A 184 0.00 21.90 0.74
N ARG A 185 -1.23 22.43 0.79
CA ARG A 185 -1.64 23.40 1.83
C ARG A 185 -2.06 22.73 3.13
N THR A 186 -2.41 21.43 3.09
CA THR A 186 -2.81 20.67 4.28
C THR A 186 -1.65 20.65 5.29
N PRO A 187 -1.83 21.13 6.54
CA PRO A 187 -0.75 21.22 7.53
C PRO A 187 -0.02 19.90 7.78
N GLN A 188 -0.75 18.78 7.81
CA GLN A 188 -0.16 17.45 7.99
C GLN A 188 0.78 17.07 6.83
N VAL A 189 0.38 17.34 5.58
CA VAL A 189 1.20 17.07 4.38
C VAL A 189 2.47 17.91 4.40
N ARG A 190 2.37 19.20 4.73
CA ARG A 190 3.55 20.07 4.91
C ARG A 190 4.48 19.51 5.98
N GLY A 191 3.92 19.17 7.14
CA GLY A 191 4.68 18.59 8.24
C GLY A 191 5.41 17.31 7.85
N PHE A 192 4.82 16.45 7.01
CA PHE A 192 5.55 15.27 6.51
C PHE A 192 6.80 15.65 5.72
N PHE A 193 6.76 16.71 4.92
CA PHE A 193 7.95 17.18 4.19
C PHE A 193 9.03 17.76 5.12
N ASP A 194 8.68 18.21 6.31
CA ASP A 194 9.64 18.71 7.31
C ASP A 194 10.35 17.58 8.07
N ALA A 195 9.83 16.34 8.00
CA ALA A 195 10.39 15.20 8.71
C ALA A 195 11.82 14.84 8.24
N ASP A 196 12.66 14.38 9.18
CA ASP A 196 14.09 14.12 9.00
C ASP A 196 14.39 13.06 7.94
N PHE A 197 13.45 12.16 7.68
CA PHE A 197 13.60 11.16 6.62
C PHE A 197 13.43 11.71 5.19
N ARG A 198 13.11 13.01 5.07
CA ARG A 198 13.06 13.78 3.82
C ARG A 198 12.23 13.10 2.74
N PRO A 199 10.90 12.91 2.94
CA PRO A 199 10.08 12.32 1.90
C PRO A 199 10.15 13.13 0.61
N THR A 200 10.32 12.48 -0.53
CA THR A 200 10.24 13.14 -1.85
C THR A 200 8.79 13.30 -2.28
N HIS A 201 7.93 12.40 -1.82
CA HIS A 201 6.51 12.40 -2.12
C HIS A 201 5.69 11.97 -0.91
N VAL A 202 4.46 12.49 -0.85
CA VAL A 202 3.39 12.01 0.01
C VAL A 202 2.31 11.42 -0.90
N VAL A 203 2.00 10.15 -0.70
CA VAL A 203 0.94 9.45 -1.45
C VAL A 203 -0.32 9.48 -0.60
N ILE A 204 -1.35 10.13 -1.12
CA ILE A 204 -2.67 10.16 -0.49
C ILE A 204 -3.49 8.99 -1.03
N ILE A 205 -4.02 8.16 -0.13
CA ILE A 205 -4.82 6.99 -0.47
C ILE A 205 -6.23 7.18 0.07
N ARG A 206 -7.20 7.20 -0.83
CA ARG A 206 -8.64 7.30 -0.55
C ARG A 206 -9.36 6.14 -1.22
N LEU A 207 -10.63 6.00 -0.87
CA LEU A 207 -11.52 4.96 -1.39
C LEU A 207 -11.63 5.01 -2.92
N ARG A 208 -11.46 3.88 -3.63
CA ARG A 208 -11.59 3.84 -5.10
C ARG A 208 -12.96 4.28 -5.63
N GLN A 209 -14.01 4.12 -4.82
CA GLN A 209 -15.38 4.52 -5.19
C GLN A 209 -15.52 6.02 -5.47
N ILE A 210 -14.57 6.87 -5.07
CA ILE A 210 -14.60 8.31 -5.40
C ILE A 210 -14.07 8.62 -6.82
N GLY A 211 -13.61 7.59 -7.56
CA GLY A 211 -13.17 7.72 -8.95
C GLY A 211 -11.66 7.92 -9.12
N ALA A 212 -11.29 8.54 -10.25
CA ALA A 212 -9.90 8.65 -10.71
C ALA A 212 -8.96 9.38 -9.73
N GLU A 213 -9.49 10.20 -8.82
CA GLU A 213 -8.72 10.91 -7.78
C GLU A 213 -8.70 10.18 -6.43
N SER A 214 -8.97 8.88 -6.43
CA SER A 214 -8.91 8.04 -5.22
C SER A 214 -7.51 7.95 -4.63
N SER A 215 -6.48 7.82 -5.44
CA SER A 215 -5.09 7.89 -4.98
C SER A 215 -4.27 8.82 -5.85
N TYR A 216 -3.47 9.68 -5.21
CA TYR A 216 -2.65 10.66 -5.91
C TYR A 216 -1.38 10.99 -5.14
N ILE A 217 -0.43 11.56 -5.87
CA ILE A 217 0.91 11.88 -5.38
C ILE A 217 1.01 13.38 -5.18
N ILE A 218 1.48 13.79 -4.00
CA ILE A 218 1.92 15.15 -3.73
C ILE A 218 3.44 15.15 -3.70
N THR A 219 4.07 15.87 -4.62
CA THR A 219 5.53 15.98 -4.70
C THR A 219 6.03 17.08 -3.78
N ARG A 220 7.19 16.87 -3.16
CA ARG A 220 7.89 17.90 -2.39
C ARG A 220 8.09 19.13 -3.28
N PRO A 221 7.68 20.33 -2.82
CA PRO A 221 7.97 21.56 -3.56
C PRO A 221 9.48 21.75 -3.73
N GLU A 222 9.91 22.10 -4.94
CA GLU A 222 11.28 22.57 -5.13
C GLU A 222 11.48 23.84 -4.31
N ALA A 223 12.58 23.90 -3.56
CA ALA A 223 12.95 25.14 -2.89
C ALA A 223 13.25 26.16 -4.00
N LYS A 224 12.47 27.24 -4.08
CA LYS A 224 12.86 28.39 -4.90
C LYS A 224 14.21 28.86 -4.37
N ARG A 225 15.24 28.72 -5.20
CA ARG A 225 16.57 29.30 -4.97
C ARG A 225 16.48 30.82 -5.09
#